data_AF-Q7WSM3-F1
#
_entry.id   AF-Q7WSM3-F1
#
_cell.length_a   1.000
_cell.length_b   1.000
_cell.length_c   1.000
_cell.angle_alpha   90.00
_cell.angle_beta   90.00
_cell.angle_gamma   90.00
#
_symmetry.space_group_name_H-M   'P 1'
#
loop_
_entity.id
_entity.type
_entity.pdbx_description
1 polymer ?
#
loop_
_entity_poly.entity_id
_entity_poly.type
_entity_poly.pdbx_seq_one_letter_code
_entity_poly.pdbx_strand_id
1 'polypeptide(L)'
;MLRGVKKAVFRVLCLGVLCLGGLMAESNPKELIFSGITIYTDKDFTRAKEYFEKACRLNDADGCAILRETYSKVILKGSARESIEKALEHTATAKACKSNDAEKCKDLAEFYFNANDLKNALQYYSKSCKLNNVEGCMLSATFYNDMIKGLKKDKKDLQYYSKACELNYGDGCAILGDIYHNGE
;
A
#
# COMPACT_ATOMS: atom_id res chain seq x y z
N MET A 1 -24.66 -47.35 34.05
CA MET A 1 -23.96 -46.16 34.62
C MET A 1 -23.58 -45.15 33.52
N LEU A 2 -24.54 -44.64 32.74
CA LEU A 2 -24.26 -43.74 31.60
C LEU A 2 -25.26 -42.56 31.51
N ARG A 3 -25.71 -42.03 32.66
CA ARG A 3 -26.60 -40.85 32.71
C ARG A 3 -26.02 -39.64 33.44
N GLY A 4 -24.82 -39.74 34.02
CA GLY A 4 -24.15 -38.65 34.76
C GLY A 4 -23.09 -37.87 33.97
N VAL A 5 -22.52 -38.44 32.91
CA VAL A 5 -21.35 -37.83 32.23
C VAL A 5 -21.73 -36.69 31.28
N LYS A 6 -22.95 -36.67 30.72
CA LYS A 6 -23.37 -35.64 29.76
C LYS A 6 -23.60 -34.25 30.37
N LYS A 7 -23.87 -34.13 31.68
CA LYS A 7 -24.05 -32.82 32.35
C LYS A 7 -22.72 -32.16 32.77
N ALA A 8 -21.65 -32.93 32.92
CA ALA A 8 -20.33 -32.39 33.28
C ALA A 8 -19.61 -31.75 32.09
N VAL A 9 -19.77 -32.31 30.88
CA VAL A 9 -19.13 -31.78 29.66
C VAL A 9 -19.75 -30.43 29.24
N PHE A 10 -21.05 -30.22 29.48
CA PHE A 10 -21.71 -28.96 29.11
C PHE A 10 -21.41 -27.79 30.07
N ARG A 11 -20.96 -28.04 31.30
CA ARG A 11 -20.55 -26.97 32.24
C ARG A 11 -19.10 -26.54 32.08
N VAL A 12 -18.22 -27.39 31.57
CA VAL A 12 -16.83 -27.00 31.25
C VAL A 12 -16.78 -26.18 29.95
N LEU A 13 -17.72 -26.39 29.02
CA LEU A 13 -17.84 -25.61 27.78
C LEU A 13 -18.34 -24.17 27.97
N CYS A 14 -18.92 -23.80 29.12
CA CYS A 14 -19.35 -22.42 29.39
C CYS A 14 -18.40 -21.62 30.30
N LEU A 15 -17.41 -22.27 30.92
CA LEU A 15 -16.35 -21.57 31.68
C LEU A 15 -15.08 -21.35 30.84
N GLY A 16 -14.97 -21.99 29.68
CA GLY A 16 -13.94 -21.71 28.67
C GLY A 16 -14.32 -20.64 27.64
N VAL A 17 -15.46 -19.95 27.80
CA VAL A 17 -15.94 -18.90 26.88
C VAL A 17 -15.53 -17.48 27.32
N LEU A 18 -14.81 -17.33 28.44
CA LEU A 18 -14.43 -16.01 28.97
C LEU A 18 -13.00 -15.56 28.70
N CYS A 19 -12.17 -16.35 28.01
CA CYS A 19 -10.79 -15.96 27.69
C CYS A 19 -10.35 -16.28 26.25
N LEU A 20 -11.31 -16.43 25.32
CA LEU A 20 -11.05 -16.21 23.90
C LEU A 20 -11.65 -14.86 23.50
N GLY A 21 -11.34 -13.84 24.29
CA GLY A 21 -10.95 -12.57 23.70
C GLY A 21 -9.69 -12.84 22.89
N GLY A 22 -9.85 -13.51 21.74
CA GLY A 22 -8.89 -13.33 20.67
C GLY A 22 -8.72 -11.82 20.57
N LEU A 23 -7.48 -11.35 20.58
CA LEU A 23 -7.21 -9.99 20.18
C LEU A 23 -7.89 -9.82 18.81
N MET A 24 -9.12 -9.33 18.79
CA MET A 24 -9.61 -8.58 17.67
C MET A 24 -8.64 -7.43 17.65
N ALA A 25 -7.61 -7.54 16.81
CA ALA A 25 -6.66 -6.47 16.59
C ALA A 25 -7.53 -5.25 16.33
N GLU A 26 -7.54 -4.34 17.29
CA GLU A 26 -8.39 -3.16 17.25
C GLU A 26 -8.04 -2.46 15.93
N SER A 27 -9.02 -2.40 15.03
CA SER A 27 -8.76 -2.01 13.65
C SER A 27 -8.15 -0.61 13.66
N ASN A 28 -6.90 -0.46 13.21
CA ASN A 28 -6.21 0.82 13.21
C ASN A 28 -6.95 1.78 12.26
N PRO A 29 -7.45 2.94 12.74
CA PRO A 29 -8.17 3.88 11.88
C PRO A 29 -7.39 4.30 10.63
N LYS A 30 -6.06 4.37 10.71
CA LYS A 30 -5.20 4.71 9.56
C LYS A 30 -5.12 3.60 8.52
N GLU A 31 -5.18 2.33 8.94
CA GLU A 31 -5.26 1.19 8.00
C GLU A 31 -6.63 1.09 7.35
N LEU A 32 -7.68 1.43 8.10
CA LEU A 32 -9.03 1.55 7.53
C LEU A 32 -9.08 2.65 6.48
N ILE A 33 -8.53 3.83 6.76
CA ILE A 33 -8.42 4.92 5.79
C ILE A 33 -7.64 4.47 4.56
N PHE A 34 -6.47 3.87 4.73
CA PHE A 34 -5.66 3.34 3.63
C PHE A 34 -6.45 2.38 2.74
N SER A 35 -7.09 1.38 3.34
CA SER A 35 -7.92 0.41 2.62
C SER A 35 -9.08 1.09 1.88
N GLY A 36 -9.73 2.06 2.53
CA GLY A 36 -10.79 2.85 1.92
C GLY A 36 -10.30 3.63 0.69
N ILE A 37 -9.11 4.23 0.74
CA ILE A 37 -8.54 4.97 -0.39
C ILE A 37 -8.17 4.02 -1.54
N THR A 38 -7.55 2.88 -1.26
CA THR A 38 -7.22 1.89 -2.30
C THR A 38 -8.47 1.43 -3.04
N ILE A 39 -9.53 1.10 -2.29
CA ILE A 39 -10.81 0.67 -2.87
C ILE A 39 -11.49 1.85 -3.62
N TYR A 40 -11.33 3.08 -3.14
CA TYR A 40 -11.82 4.28 -3.81
C TYR A 40 -11.12 4.52 -5.14
N THR A 41 -9.79 4.32 -5.22
CA THR A 41 -9.02 4.41 -6.47
C THR A 41 -9.42 3.33 -7.48
N ASP A 42 -9.84 2.17 -6.99
CA ASP A 42 -10.43 1.08 -7.79
C ASP A 42 -11.88 1.35 -8.22
N LYS A 43 -12.41 2.54 -7.88
CA LYS A 43 -13.76 3.01 -8.19
C LYS A 43 -14.90 2.23 -7.52
N ASP A 44 -14.60 1.43 -6.50
CA ASP A 44 -15.61 0.81 -5.64
C ASP A 44 -15.97 1.76 -4.48
N PHE A 45 -16.71 2.82 -4.84
CA PHE A 45 -17.06 3.87 -3.89
C PHE A 45 -17.87 3.35 -2.70
N THR A 46 -18.82 2.44 -2.94
CA THR A 46 -19.67 1.86 -1.91
C THR A 46 -18.84 1.17 -0.83
N ARG A 47 -17.91 0.31 -1.24
CA ARG A 47 -17.05 -0.39 -0.29
C ARG A 47 -16.07 0.57 0.38
N ALA A 48 -15.47 1.51 -0.36
CA ALA A 48 -14.59 2.53 0.22
C ALA A 48 -15.27 3.32 1.35
N LYS A 49 -16.55 3.65 1.19
CA LYS A 49 -17.36 4.33 2.21
C LYS A 49 -17.34 3.59 3.54
N GLU A 50 -17.52 2.27 3.51
CA GLU A 50 -17.59 1.45 4.73
C GLU A 50 -16.32 1.57 5.57
N TYR A 51 -15.17 1.67 4.91
CA TYR A 51 -13.88 1.83 5.57
C TYR A 51 -13.71 3.22 6.17
N PHE A 52 -14.09 4.28 5.44
CA PHE A 52 -14.04 5.64 5.99
C PHE A 52 -15.03 5.82 7.16
N GLU A 53 -16.21 5.22 7.09
CA GLU A 53 -17.16 5.18 8.19
C GLU A 53 -16.60 4.44 9.41
N LYS A 54 -15.92 3.30 9.22
CA LYS A 54 -15.26 2.59 10.32
C LYS A 54 -14.19 3.47 10.96
N ALA A 55 -13.33 4.11 10.17
CA ALA A 55 -12.31 5.02 10.70
C ALA A 55 -12.93 6.21 11.46
N CYS A 56 -13.99 6.81 10.93
CA CYS A 56 -14.69 7.90 11.59
C CYS A 56 -15.37 7.47 12.91
N ARG A 57 -15.97 6.26 12.95
CA ARG A 57 -16.55 5.70 14.19
C ARG A 57 -15.51 5.47 15.29
N LEU A 58 -14.23 5.34 14.92
CA LEU A 58 -13.11 5.27 15.86
C LEU A 58 -12.58 6.66 16.25
N ASN A 59 -13.37 7.71 16.03
CA ASN A 59 -13.02 9.12 16.29
C ASN A 59 -11.78 9.63 15.54
N ASP A 60 -11.39 9.00 14.43
CA ASP A 60 -10.29 9.51 13.61
C ASP A 60 -10.77 10.69 12.75
N ALA A 61 -10.16 11.85 12.99
CA ALA A 61 -10.53 13.10 12.32
C ALA A 61 -10.33 13.05 10.80
N ASP A 62 -9.28 12.37 10.31
CA ASP A 62 -9.04 12.21 8.87
C ASP A 62 -10.09 11.29 8.25
N GLY A 63 -10.42 10.19 8.93
CA GLY A 63 -11.48 9.27 8.48
C GLY A 63 -12.84 9.96 8.35
N CYS A 64 -13.20 10.79 9.32
CA CYS A 64 -14.41 11.60 9.25
C CYS A 64 -14.34 12.69 8.17
N ALA A 65 -13.18 13.34 8.01
CA ALA A 65 -12.99 14.38 7.00
C ALA A 65 -13.09 13.81 5.58
N ILE A 66 -12.41 12.69 5.30
CA ILE A 66 -12.44 11.98 4.02
C ILE A 66 -13.87 11.50 3.73
N LEU A 67 -14.54 10.86 4.69
CA LEU A 67 -15.94 10.47 4.52
C LEU A 67 -16.84 11.66 4.15
N ARG A 68 -16.65 12.81 4.81
CA ARG A 68 -17.40 14.02 4.48
C ARG A 68 -17.04 14.54 3.08
N GLU A 69 -15.76 14.61 2.75
CA GLU A 69 -15.27 15.17 1.49
C GLU A 69 -15.70 14.33 0.29
N THR A 70 -15.45 13.01 0.32
CA THR A 70 -15.77 12.06 -0.74
C THR A 70 -17.26 12.09 -1.13
N TYR A 71 -18.14 12.41 -0.17
CA TYR A 71 -19.58 12.39 -0.36
C TYR A 71 -20.24 13.77 -0.30
N SER A 72 -19.46 14.84 -0.07
CA SER A 72 -19.89 16.21 -0.31
C SER A 72 -19.64 16.56 -1.78
N LYS A 73 -20.57 17.25 -2.44
CA LYS A 73 -20.41 17.69 -3.84
C LYS A 73 -19.24 18.68 -4.07
N VAL A 74 -18.46 19.00 -3.04
CA VAL A 74 -17.34 19.95 -3.07
C VAL A 74 -16.05 19.14 -2.94
N ILE A 75 -15.38 18.88 -4.07
CA ILE A 75 -14.10 18.16 -4.07
C ILE A 75 -12.98 19.17 -3.80
N LEU A 76 -12.40 19.14 -2.61
CA LEU A 76 -11.16 19.84 -2.31
C LEU A 76 -9.99 18.86 -2.48
N LYS A 77 -9.64 18.52 -3.73
CA LYS A 77 -8.57 17.54 -4.08
C LYS A 77 -7.26 17.68 -3.28
N GLY A 78 -6.98 18.84 -2.68
CA GLY A 78 -5.85 19.07 -1.78
C GLY A 78 -5.99 18.50 -0.36
N SER A 79 -7.15 18.57 0.29
CA SER A 79 -7.31 18.11 1.69
C SER A 79 -7.28 16.60 1.81
N ALA A 80 -7.97 15.89 0.90
CA ALA A 80 -7.91 14.44 0.85
C ALA A 80 -6.47 13.95 0.67
N ARG A 81 -5.67 14.57 -0.22
CA ARG A 81 -4.27 14.19 -0.46
C ARG A 81 -3.40 14.32 0.78
N GLU A 82 -3.52 15.41 1.53
CA GLU A 82 -2.74 15.60 2.75
C GLU A 82 -3.14 14.62 3.86
N SER A 83 -4.44 14.38 4.06
CA SER A 83 -4.95 13.39 5.01
C SER A 83 -4.54 11.95 4.62
N ILE A 84 -4.49 11.66 3.31
CA ILE A 84 -3.97 10.42 2.76
C ILE A 84 -2.50 10.23 3.14
N GLU A 85 -1.65 11.23 2.89
CA GLU A 85 -0.21 11.16 3.21
C GLU A 85 0.05 10.90 4.69
N LYS A 86 -0.69 11.58 5.57
CA LYS A 86 -0.63 11.38 7.02
C LYS A 86 -1.12 9.99 7.44
N ALA A 87 -2.19 9.49 6.83
CA ALA A 87 -2.70 8.16 7.14
C ALA A 87 -1.70 7.06 6.75
N LEU A 88 -1.06 7.20 5.59
CA LEU A 88 -0.07 6.24 5.09
C LEU A 88 1.09 6.04 6.06
N GLU A 89 1.61 7.10 6.66
CA GLU A 89 2.79 7.04 7.54
C GLU A 89 2.64 6.05 8.72
N HIS A 90 1.41 5.84 9.17
CA HIS A 90 1.08 5.01 10.33
C HIS A 90 0.59 3.60 9.97
N THR A 91 0.52 3.26 8.68
CA THR A 91 0.08 1.93 8.24
C THR A 91 1.16 0.87 8.49
N ALA A 92 0.73 -0.38 8.69
CA ALA A 92 1.66 -1.51 8.68
C ALA A 92 2.51 -1.56 7.40
N THR A 93 1.95 -1.18 6.24
CA THR A 93 2.66 -1.10 4.96
C THR A 93 3.82 -0.10 5.02
N ALA A 94 3.57 1.14 5.45
CA ALA A 94 4.64 2.14 5.56
C ALA A 94 5.67 1.77 6.64
N LYS A 95 5.23 1.18 7.75
CA LYS A 95 6.14 0.69 8.78
C LYS A 95 7.04 -0.45 8.27
N ALA A 96 6.46 -1.43 7.57
CA ALA A 96 7.21 -2.53 6.97
C ALA A 96 8.19 -2.02 5.91
N CYS A 97 7.76 -1.09 5.05
CA CYS A 97 8.67 -0.44 4.11
C CYS A 97 9.79 0.33 4.83
N LYS A 98 9.49 1.05 5.92
CA LYS A 98 10.52 1.71 6.77
C LYS A 98 11.50 0.67 7.34
N SER A 99 11.03 -0.51 7.69
CA SER A 99 11.82 -1.68 8.13
C SER A 99 12.43 -2.50 6.98
N ASN A 100 12.55 -1.93 5.78
CA ASN A 100 13.20 -2.53 4.61
C ASN A 100 12.51 -3.78 4.02
N ASP A 101 11.20 -3.91 4.21
CA ASP A 101 10.40 -4.83 3.41
C ASP A 101 10.25 -4.27 1.99
N ALA A 102 10.88 -4.96 1.02
CA ALA A 102 10.95 -4.52 -0.36
C ALA A 102 9.57 -4.52 -1.04
N GLU A 103 8.74 -5.51 -0.75
CA GLU A 103 7.40 -5.67 -1.33
C GLU A 103 6.48 -4.59 -0.78
N LYS A 104 6.52 -4.33 0.53
CA LYS A 104 5.71 -3.25 1.12
C LYS A 104 6.13 -1.87 0.67
N CYS A 105 7.40 -1.67 0.30
CA CYS A 105 7.81 -0.44 -0.38
C CYS A 105 7.22 -0.32 -1.79
N LYS A 106 7.05 -1.43 -2.52
CA LYS A 106 6.39 -1.43 -3.83
C LYS A 106 4.90 -1.11 -3.69
N ASP A 107 4.20 -1.78 -2.77
CA ASP A 107 2.78 -1.52 -2.50
C ASP A 107 2.53 -0.04 -2.15
N LEU A 108 3.42 0.54 -1.33
CA LEU A 108 3.35 1.95 -0.97
C LEU A 108 3.58 2.86 -2.19
N ALA A 109 4.48 2.49 -3.09
CA ALA A 109 4.74 3.24 -4.32
C ALA A 109 3.55 3.20 -5.28
N GLU A 110 2.90 2.04 -5.45
CA GLU A 110 1.69 1.88 -6.26
C GLU A 110 0.54 2.74 -5.74
N PHE A 111 0.39 2.79 -4.42
CA PHE A 111 -0.56 3.69 -3.79
C PHE A 111 -0.33 5.15 -4.21
N TYR A 112 0.91 5.64 -4.10
CA TYR A 112 1.24 7.01 -4.50
C TYR A 112 1.08 7.23 -6.01
N PHE A 113 1.37 6.21 -6.82
CA PHE A 113 1.16 6.26 -8.26
C PHE A 113 -0.32 6.45 -8.61
N ASN A 114 -1.21 5.66 -7.99
CA ASN A 114 -2.65 5.78 -8.17
C ASN A 114 -3.22 7.11 -7.66
N ALA A 115 -2.60 7.68 -6.62
CA ALA A 115 -2.88 9.03 -6.13
C ALA A 115 -2.30 10.16 -7.02
N ASN A 116 -1.67 9.81 -8.15
CA ASN A 116 -0.96 10.72 -9.05
C ASN A 116 0.13 11.54 -8.34
N ASP A 117 0.73 10.97 -7.29
CA ASP A 117 1.91 11.49 -6.61
C ASP A 117 3.17 10.80 -7.16
N LEU A 118 3.56 11.22 -8.35
CA LEU A 118 4.69 10.64 -9.08
C LEU A 118 6.03 10.76 -8.34
N LYS A 119 6.20 11.80 -7.52
CA LYS A 119 7.43 12.02 -6.75
C LYS A 119 7.59 10.96 -5.66
N ASN A 120 6.55 10.75 -4.86
CA ASN A 120 6.58 9.73 -3.81
C ASN A 120 6.57 8.31 -4.40
N ALA A 121 5.80 8.07 -5.47
CA ALA A 121 5.81 6.79 -6.18
C ALA A 121 7.24 6.40 -6.60
N LEU A 122 7.95 7.30 -7.29
CA LEU A 122 9.33 7.04 -7.71
C LEU A 122 10.28 6.82 -6.51
N GLN A 123 10.12 7.59 -5.44
CA GLN A 123 10.93 7.42 -4.22
C GLN A 123 10.80 6.00 -3.65
N TYR A 124 9.57 5.50 -3.53
CA TYR A 124 9.29 4.20 -2.94
C TYR A 124 9.57 3.03 -3.89
N TYR A 125 9.31 3.15 -5.19
CA TYR A 125 9.80 2.17 -6.18
C TYR A 125 11.32 2.08 -6.16
N SER A 126 12.01 3.22 -6.11
CA SER A 126 13.47 3.25 -6.04
C SER A 126 13.99 2.59 -4.76
N LYS A 127 13.29 2.78 -3.63
CA LYS A 127 13.63 2.09 -2.38
C LYS A 127 13.39 0.59 -2.48
N SER A 128 12.25 0.17 -3.02
CA SER A 128 11.93 -1.23 -3.28
C SER A 128 13.00 -1.90 -4.16
N CYS A 129 13.43 -1.24 -5.23
CA CYS A 129 14.54 -1.69 -6.06
C CYS A 129 15.87 -1.79 -5.31
N LYS A 130 16.21 -0.81 -4.46
CA LYS A 130 17.42 -0.87 -3.61
C LYS A 130 17.42 -2.09 -2.71
N LEU A 131 16.24 -2.56 -2.31
CA LEU A 131 16.01 -3.76 -1.52
C LEU A 131 15.88 -5.04 -2.36
N ASN A 132 16.30 -4.98 -3.63
CA ASN A 132 16.35 -6.10 -4.58
C ASN A 132 14.98 -6.64 -5.02
N ASN A 133 13.92 -5.82 -4.96
CA ASN A 133 12.66 -6.14 -5.60
C ASN A 133 12.74 -5.80 -7.10
N VAL A 134 12.55 -6.82 -7.94
CA VAL A 134 12.65 -6.72 -9.39
C VAL A 134 11.61 -5.77 -9.98
N GLU A 135 10.35 -5.89 -9.55
CA GLU A 135 9.26 -5.03 -10.03
C GLU A 135 9.51 -3.57 -9.67
N GLY A 136 9.98 -3.30 -8.44
CA GLY A 136 10.39 -1.97 -8.01
C GLY A 136 11.50 -1.39 -8.88
N CYS A 137 12.43 -2.21 -9.38
CA CYS A 137 13.45 -1.77 -10.34
C CYS A 137 12.84 -1.44 -11.70
N MET A 138 12.01 -2.33 -12.25
CA MET A 138 11.37 -2.11 -13.55
C MET A 138 10.47 -0.86 -13.57
N LEU A 139 9.69 -0.66 -12.51
CA LEU A 139 8.83 0.50 -12.36
C LEU A 139 9.64 1.79 -12.17
N SER A 140 10.76 1.75 -11.43
CA SER A 140 11.68 2.89 -11.35
C SER A 140 12.28 3.25 -12.70
N ALA A 141 12.68 2.25 -13.49
CA ALA A 141 13.24 2.45 -14.81
C ALA A 141 12.23 3.09 -15.77
N THR A 142 11.00 2.58 -15.75
CA THR A 142 9.86 3.11 -16.55
C THR A 142 9.56 4.57 -16.20
N PHE A 143 9.55 4.92 -14.91
CA PHE A 143 9.36 6.31 -14.49
C PHE A 143 10.40 7.26 -15.08
N TYR A 144 11.68 6.87 -15.08
CA TYR A 144 12.74 7.68 -15.64
C TYR A 144 12.70 7.74 -17.18
N ASN A 145 12.34 6.63 -17.84
CA ASN A 145 12.30 6.56 -19.31
C ASN A 145 11.06 7.26 -19.91
N ASP A 146 9.88 7.05 -19.34
CA ASP A 146 8.61 7.47 -19.95
C ASP A 146 8.00 8.72 -19.30
N MET A 147 8.10 8.86 -17.97
CA MET A 147 7.42 9.94 -17.23
C MET A 147 8.31 11.16 -16.97
N ILE A 148 9.63 11.00 -17.00
CA ILE A 148 10.63 12.06 -16.74
C ILE A 148 11.45 12.39 -18.00
N LYS A 149 11.05 11.87 -19.16
CA LYS A 149 11.73 12.05 -20.45
C LYS A 149 11.98 13.55 -20.73
N GLY A 150 13.24 13.97 -20.69
CA GLY A 150 13.68 15.35 -20.97
C GLY A 150 14.35 16.11 -19.83
N LEU A 151 14.29 15.65 -18.57
CA LEU A 151 14.99 16.30 -17.45
C LEU A 151 16.43 15.78 -17.29
N LYS A 152 17.32 16.29 -18.15
CA LYS A 152 18.75 15.94 -18.26
C LYS A 152 19.01 14.46 -18.54
N LYS A 153 20.15 14.22 -19.18
CA LYS A 153 20.67 12.94 -19.65
C LYS A 153 21.11 12.02 -18.49
N ASP A 154 20.38 12.03 -17.37
CA ASP A 154 20.63 11.17 -16.23
C ASP A 154 20.07 9.80 -16.59
N LYS A 155 20.92 8.95 -17.18
CA LYS A 155 20.68 7.54 -17.58
C LYS A 155 20.36 6.62 -16.37
N LYS A 156 19.50 7.09 -15.46
CA LYS A 156 19.09 6.40 -14.23
C LYS A 156 18.21 5.21 -14.54
N ASP A 157 17.39 5.30 -15.58
CA ASP A 157 16.66 4.17 -16.14
C ASP A 157 17.59 2.98 -16.43
N LEU A 158 18.75 3.22 -17.05
CA LEU A 158 19.76 2.17 -17.29
C LEU A 158 20.27 1.52 -16.01
N GLN A 159 20.45 2.29 -14.93
CA GLN A 159 20.88 1.75 -13.64
C GLN A 159 19.83 0.79 -13.07
N TYR A 160 18.54 1.13 -13.21
CA TYR A 160 17.46 0.28 -12.75
C TYR A 160 17.27 -0.96 -13.62
N TYR A 161 17.36 -0.84 -14.96
CA TYR A 161 17.34 -1.99 -15.86
C TYR A 161 18.54 -2.91 -15.65
N SER A 162 19.76 -2.36 -15.47
CA SER A 162 20.96 -3.13 -15.12
C SER A 162 20.75 -3.89 -13.82
N LYS A 163 20.22 -3.24 -12.78
CA LYS A 163 19.95 -3.92 -11.52
C LYS A 163 18.88 -5.01 -11.67
N ALA A 164 17.82 -4.80 -12.43
CA ALA A 164 16.84 -5.84 -12.71
C ALA A 164 17.48 -7.03 -13.44
N CYS A 165 18.37 -6.77 -14.39
CA CYS A 165 19.13 -7.79 -15.10
C CYS A 165 20.07 -8.58 -14.16
N GLU A 166 20.80 -7.91 -13.27
CA GLU A 166 21.64 -8.53 -12.22
C GLU A 166 20.82 -9.43 -11.27
N LEU A 167 19.54 -9.11 -11.08
CA LEU A 167 18.58 -9.91 -10.33
C LEU A 167 17.95 -11.04 -11.17
N ASN A 168 18.51 -11.34 -12.35
CA ASN A 168 18.07 -12.37 -13.31
C ASN A 168 16.68 -12.12 -13.91
N TYR A 169 16.24 -10.87 -13.99
CA TYR A 169 15.02 -10.52 -14.70
C TYR A 169 15.30 -10.34 -16.20
N GLY A 170 14.92 -11.34 -17.00
CA GLY A 170 15.23 -11.41 -18.43
C GLY A 170 14.80 -10.18 -19.23
N ASP A 171 13.61 -9.64 -18.96
CA ASP A 171 13.12 -8.44 -19.66
C ASP A 171 14.00 -7.21 -19.35
N GLY A 172 14.50 -7.10 -18.12
CA GLY A 172 15.43 -6.04 -17.74
C GLY A 172 16.73 -6.11 -18.53
N CYS A 173 17.26 -7.32 -18.75
CA CYS A 173 18.42 -7.53 -19.62
C CYS A 173 18.13 -7.23 -21.09
N ALA A 174 16.97 -7.66 -21.59
CA ALA A 174 16.57 -7.45 -22.99
C ALA A 174 16.41 -5.95 -23.29
N ILE A 175 15.69 -5.21 -22.45
CA ILE A 175 15.50 -3.77 -22.60
C ILE A 175 16.83 -3.02 -22.52
N LEU A 176 17.71 -3.40 -21.59
CA LEU A 176 19.04 -2.81 -21.50
C LEU A 176 19.86 -3.05 -22.79
N GLY A 177 19.79 -4.27 -23.34
CA GLY A 177 20.41 -4.63 -24.60
C GLY A 177 19.88 -3.80 -25.78
N ASP A 178 18.57 -3.62 -25.86
CA ASP A 178 17.92 -2.81 -26.90
C ASP A 178 18.34 -1.34 -26.82
N ILE A 179 18.39 -0.78 -25.62
CA ILE A 179 18.84 0.61 -25.41
C ILE A 179 20.30 0.77 -25.87
N TYR A 180 21.19 -0.17 -25.51
CA TYR A 180 22.58 -0.13 -25.97
C TYR A 180 22.72 -0.32 -27.48
N HIS A 181 21.91 -1.20 -28.08
CA HIS A 181 21.90 -1.44 -29.52
C HIS A 181 21.50 -0.19 -30.31
N ASN A 182 20.51 0.55 -29.81
CA ASN A 182 19.97 1.74 -30.45
C ASN A 182 20.79 3.02 -30.15
N GLY A 183 21.76 2.95 -29.24
CA GLY A 183 22.66 4.06 -28.91
C GLY A 183 22.03 5.18 -28.06
N GLU A 184 20.96 4.86 -27.32
CA GLU A 184 20.23 5.83 -26.46
C GLU A 184 20.94 6.08 -25.11
#